data_AF-A0A3N5NWB4-F1
#
_entry.id   AF-A0A3N5NWB4-F1
#
_cell.length_a   1.000
_cell.length_b   1.000
_cell.length_c   1.000
_cell.angle_alpha   90.00
_cell.angle_beta   90.00
_cell.angle_gamma   90.00
#
_symmetry.space_group_name_H-M   'P 1'
#
loop_
_entity.id
_entity.type
_entity.pdbx_description
1 polymer ?
#
loop_
_entity_poly.entity_id
_entity_poly.type
_entity_poly.pdbx_seq_one_letter_code
_entity_poly.pdbx_strand_id
1 'polypeptide(L)'
;MDVYEHLRAKLATHPMGAPESESILEILRILFSPEEAALALHLPFKPGRDSEIAQRAGLPVEEVVAGCEAMADRGLVYAFEARGRHFYMLFPTAPGLFEFPFMKHGRLDLPFERLGELWADYYAHGWGAEMKGRRTHVARVIPIQETVAAQQTVLTFEEVAGYIDRARSISLQDCACRVSHGACDAPLDVCLAFDYGSKYLVERGMGRAIGREEALAVLRRARDAGLVHMTSNTLDRVEFVCNCCACCCGLLGTVTRLGGAAADIASN
;
A
#
# COMPACT_ATOMS: atom_id res chain seq x y z
N MET A 1 7.84 7.55 26.51
CA MET A 1 7.17 7.31 25.22
C MET A 1 7.85 6.09 24.62
N ASP A 2 7.10 5.02 24.41
CA ASP A 2 7.60 3.74 23.86
C ASP A 2 8.08 3.95 22.40
N VAL A 3 8.93 3.09 21.86
CA VAL A 3 9.44 3.21 20.48
C VAL A 3 8.30 3.23 19.45
N TYR A 4 7.24 2.47 19.72
CA TYR A 4 6.05 2.40 18.86
C TYR A 4 5.23 3.70 18.86
N GLU A 5 5.18 4.43 19.99
CA GLU A 5 4.52 5.73 20.06
C GLU A 5 5.27 6.78 19.22
N HIS A 6 6.60 6.75 19.24
CA HIS A 6 7.43 7.58 18.38
C HIS A 6 7.24 7.22 16.89
N LEU A 7 7.17 5.92 16.57
CA LEU A 7 6.95 5.47 15.18
C LEU A 7 5.57 5.91 14.69
N ARG A 8 4.52 5.77 15.50
CA ARG A 8 3.19 6.30 15.19
C ARG A 8 3.23 7.82 15.02
N ALA A 9 3.95 8.55 15.88
CA ALA A 9 4.08 10.00 15.75
C ALA A 9 4.74 10.43 14.44
N LYS A 10 5.77 9.68 14.01
CA LYS A 10 6.35 9.87 12.69
C LYS A 10 5.35 9.59 11.57
N LEU A 11 4.61 8.47 11.61
CA LEU A 11 3.58 8.15 10.62
C LEU A 11 2.50 9.24 10.52
N ALA A 12 2.11 9.84 11.64
CA ALA A 12 1.13 10.91 11.67
C ALA A 12 1.59 12.21 11.00
N THR A 13 2.91 12.40 10.81
CA THR A 13 3.43 13.54 10.02
C THR A 13 3.17 13.38 8.51
N HIS A 14 2.85 12.16 8.04
CA HIS A 14 2.48 11.93 6.65
C HIS A 14 1.04 12.40 6.36
N PRO A 15 0.73 12.90 5.15
CA PRO A 15 -0.63 13.29 4.75
C PRO A 15 -1.71 12.20 4.89
N MET A 16 -1.32 10.94 5.06
CA MET A 16 -2.25 9.81 5.26
C MET A 16 -2.63 9.60 6.73
N GLY A 17 -1.97 10.29 7.66
CA GLY A 17 -2.30 10.29 9.07
C GLY A 17 -1.97 8.97 9.78
N ALA A 18 -2.00 9.03 11.09
CA ALA A 18 -1.91 7.88 11.98
C ALA A 18 -2.46 8.32 13.36
N PRO A 19 -3.80 8.53 13.48
CA PRO A 19 -4.40 8.94 14.74
C PRO A 19 -4.03 7.97 15.86
N GLU A 20 -3.88 8.50 17.07
CA GLU A 20 -3.49 7.73 18.24
C GLU A 20 -4.64 6.80 18.68
N SER A 21 -4.32 5.53 18.90
CA SER A 21 -5.21 4.52 19.46
C SER A 21 -4.39 3.32 19.95
N GLU A 22 -4.94 2.50 20.83
CA GLU A 22 -4.30 1.22 21.19
C GLU A 22 -4.14 0.30 19.98
N SER A 23 -5.09 0.33 19.05
CA SER A 23 -5.11 -0.54 17.86
C SER A 23 -3.91 -0.28 16.95
N ILE A 24 -3.55 0.99 16.67
CA ILE A 24 -2.35 1.27 15.88
C ILE A 24 -1.05 0.90 16.62
N LEU A 25 -1.01 1.04 17.94
CA LEU A 25 0.18 0.64 18.71
C LEU A 25 0.36 -0.89 18.70
N GLU A 26 -0.73 -1.66 18.82
CA GLU A 26 -0.70 -3.12 18.69
C GLU A 26 -0.31 -3.54 17.26
N ILE A 27 -0.86 -2.90 16.23
CA ILE A 27 -0.46 -3.12 14.83
C ILE A 27 1.05 -2.93 14.67
N LEU A 28 1.61 -1.82 15.16
CA LEU A 28 3.04 -1.55 15.02
C LEU A 28 3.90 -2.56 15.78
N ARG A 29 3.45 -3.08 16.93
CA ARG A 29 4.13 -4.15 17.66
C ARG A 29 4.09 -5.50 16.93
N ILE A 30 3.04 -5.77 16.16
CA ILE A 30 2.96 -6.97 15.32
C ILE A 30 3.89 -6.84 14.10
N LEU A 31 3.95 -5.65 13.50
CA LEU A 31 4.69 -5.44 12.26
C LEU A 31 6.20 -5.24 12.48
N PHE A 32 6.60 -4.55 13.55
CA PHE A 32 7.99 -4.20 13.81
C PHE A 32 8.48 -4.82 15.11
N SER A 33 9.71 -5.35 15.10
CA SER A 33 10.47 -5.51 16.34
C SER A 33 10.85 -4.14 16.92
N PRO A 34 11.21 -4.05 18.22
CA PRO A 34 11.66 -2.79 18.81
C PRO A 34 12.85 -2.16 18.07
N GLU A 35 13.79 -2.98 17.62
CA GLU A 35 15.00 -2.56 16.88
C GLU A 35 14.64 -2.01 15.49
N GLU A 36 13.73 -2.68 14.80
CA GLU A 36 13.24 -2.23 13.49
C GLU A 36 12.40 -0.96 13.59
N ALA A 37 11.56 -0.85 14.63
CA ALA A 37 10.82 0.36 14.92
C ALA A 37 11.75 1.54 15.17
N ALA A 38 12.85 1.33 15.91
CA ALA A 38 13.88 2.34 16.12
C ALA A 38 14.57 2.75 14.80
N LEU A 39 14.96 1.79 13.97
CA LEU A 39 15.55 2.07 12.65
C LEU A 39 14.56 2.82 11.74
N ALA A 40 13.28 2.43 11.73
CA ALA A 40 12.23 3.04 10.94
C ALA A 40 12.04 4.54 11.26
N LEU A 41 12.39 5.00 12.47
CA LEU A 41 12.37 6.42 12.82
C LEU A 41 13.30 7.26 11.94
N HIS A 42 14.40 6.67 11.45
CA HIS A 42 15.43 7.34 10.64
C HIS A 42 15.15 7.29 9.13
N LEU A 43 14.15 6.52 8.71
CA LEU A 43 13.73 6.39 7.31
C LEU A 43 12.89 7.60 6.86
N PRO A 44 13.12 8.16 5.66
CA PRO A 44 12.24 9.20 5.11
C PRO A 44 10.98 8.60 4.45
N PHE A 45 9.96 9.43 4.20
CA PHE A 45 8.82 9.11 3.32
C PHE A 45 9.12 9.37 1.84
N LYS A 46 10.40 9.48 1.49
CA LYS A 46 10.93 9.59 0.13
C LYS A 46 12.21 8.74 0.06
N PRO A 47 12.69 8.35 -1.14
CA PRO A 47 13.91 7.57 -1.27
C PRO A 47 15.09 8.25 -0.55
N GLY A 48 15.59 7.60 0.50
CA GLY A 48 16.78 7.99 1.24
C GLY A 48 17.91 7.00 0.98
N ARG A 49 19.13 7.51 0.82
CA ARG A 49 20.30 6.66 0.58
C ARG A 49 20.72 5.94 1.87
N ASP A 50 21.12 4.68 1.74
CA ASP A 50 21.71 3.84 2.80
C ASP A 50 22.68 4.60 3.73
N SER A 51 23.68 5.28 3.17
CA SER A 51 24.69 6.02 3.92
C SER A 51 24.14 7.19 4.72
N GLU A 52 23.09 7.86 4.22
CA GLU A 52 22.46 8.98 4.92
C GLU A 52 21.55 8.50 6.05
N ILE A 53 20.90 7.35 5.85
CA ILE A 53 20.09 6.69 6.89
C ILE A 53 21.02 6.20 8.01
N ALA A 54 22.13 5.55 7.66
CA ALA A 54 23.17 5.11 8.59
C ALA A 54 23.72 6.25 9.44
N GLN A 55 24.06 7.39 8.82
CA GLN A 55 24.52 8.57 9.54
C GLN A 55 23.48 9.10 10.54
N ARG A 56 22.19 9.14 10.15
CA ARG A 56 21.10 9.60 11.05
C ARG A 56 20.81 8.61 12.18
N ALA A 57 20.94 7.31 11.91
CA ALA A 57 20.70 6.26 12.88
C ALA A 57 21.90 6.03 13.82
N GLY A 58 23.09 6.49 13.45
CA GLY A 58 24.32 6.18 14.19
C GLY A 58 24.72 4.70 14.07
N LEU A 59 24.34 4.04 12.98
CA LEU A 59 24.57 2.61 12.72
C LEU A 59 25.53 2.41 11.53
N PRO A 60 26.23 1.27 11.44
CA PRO A 60 26.94 0.88 10.22
C PRO A 60 26.00 0.76 9.02
N VAL A 61 26.51 1.01 7.81
CA VAL A 61 25.71 0.95 6.57
C VAL A 61 25.17 -0.45 6.34
N GLU A 62 25.98 -1.46 6.64
CA GLU A 62 25.66 -2.87 6.48
C GLU A 62 24.48 -3.29 7.38
N GLU A 63 24.42 -2.78 8.61
CA GLU A 63 23.32 -3.01 9.54
C GLU A 63 22.02 -2.34 9.07
N VAL A 64 22.13 -1.11 8.53
CA VAL A 64 20.97 -0.41 7.94
C VAL A 64 20.44 -1.16 6.74
N VAL A 65 21.30 -1.60 5.82
CA VAL A 65 20.92 -2.38 4.65
C VAL A 65 20.23 -3.68 5.08
N ALA A 66 20.83 -4.45 5.99
CA ALA A 66 20.25 -5.70 6.47
C ALA A 66 18.87 -5.49 7.12
N GLY A 67 18.73 -4.50 8.01
CA GLY A 67 17.46 -4.19 8.67
C GLY A 67 16.40 -3.69 7.71
N CYS A 68 16.77 -2.84 6.75
CA CYS A 68 15.84 -2.31 5.77
C CYS A 68 15.39 -3.36 4.76
N GLU A 69 16.27 -4.26 4.30
CA GLU A 69 15.86 -5.39 3.44
C GLU A 69 14.93 -6.35 4.19
N ALA A 70 15.21 -6.67 5.45
CA ALA A 70 14.32 -7.51 6.27
C ALA A 70 12.93 -6.88 6.46
N MET A 71 12.84 -5.56 6.64
CA MET A 71 11.57 -4.83 6.67
C MET A 71 10.90 -4.77 5.29
N ALA A 72 11.67 -4.61 4.21
CA ALA A 72 11.15 -4.56 2.84
C ALA A 72 10.56 -5.90 2.40
N ASP A 73 11.20 -7.01 2.78
CA ASP A 73 10.71 -8.36 2.54
C ASP A 73 9.41 -8.65 3.30
N ARG A 74 9.12 -7.92 4.38
CA ARG A 74 7.82 -8.00 5.08
C ARG A 74 6.82 -6.95 4.62
N GLY A 75 7.18 -6.11 3.65
CA GLY A 75 6.30 -5.08 3.09
C GLY A 75 6.15 -3.84 3.96
N LEU A 76 7.15 -3.50 4.78
CA LEU A 76 7.12 -2.37 5.71
C LEU A 76 7.92 -1.16 5.22
N VAL A 77 8.89 -1.41 4.35
CA VAL A 77 9.81 -0.43 3.78
C VAL A 77 9.87 -0.63 2.27
N TYR A 78 9.89 0.47 1.52
CA TYR A 78 10.22 0.44 0.10
C TYR A 78 11.72 0.36 -0.08
N ALA A 79 12.20 -0.52 -0.95
CA ALA A 79 13.61 -0.73 -1.17
C ALA A 79 13.93 -0.92 -2.66
N PHE A 80 14.91 -0.19 -3.16
CA PHE A 80 15.44 -0.39 -4.52
C PHE A 80 16.92 -0.07 -4.60
N GLU A 81 17.59 -0.63 -5.59
CA GLU A 81 18.98 -0.34 -5.90
C GLU A 81 19.09 0.57 -7.13
N ALA A 82 20.00 1.55 -7.08
CA ALA A 82 20.37 2.33 -8.26
C ALA A 82 21.86 2.67 -8.26
N ARG A 83 22.56 2.18 -9.30
CA ARG A 83 24.01 2.39 -9.50
C ARG A 83 24.85 1.85 -8.33
N GLY A 84 24.57 0.62 -7.88
CA GLY A 84 25.33 -0.02 -6.79
C GLY A 84 25.10 0.58 -5.42
N ARG A 85 23.94 1.22 -5.20
CA ARG A 85 23.59 1.92 -3.95
C ARG A 85 22.15 1.59 -3.57
N HIS A 86 21.91 1.40 -2.28
CA HIS A 86 20.58 1.07 -1.77
C HIS A 86 19.81 2.32 -1.35
N PHE A 87 18.52 2.32 -1.65
CA PHE A 87 17.60 3.38 -1.31
C PHE A 87 16.40 2.81 -0.58
N TYR A 88 16.05 3.46 0.53
CA TYR A 88 14.97 3.03 1.42
C TYR A 88 14.00 4.15 1.72
N MET A 89 12.74 3.78 1.93
CA MET A 89 11.67 4.68 2.33
C MET A 89 10.67 3.95 3.24
N LEU A 90 10.26 4.59 4.34
CA LEU A 90 9.21 4.07 5.20
C LEU A 90 7.86 4.18 4.49
N PHE A 91 7.08 3.09 4.48
CA PHE A 91 5.71 3.17 3.97
C PHE A 91 4.81 3.97 4.92
N PRO A 92 3.90 4.81 4.40
CA PRO A 92 2.88 5.45 5.23
C PRO A 92 1.83 4.42 5.69
N THR A 93 0.89 4.84 6.54
CA THR A 93 -0.20 3.98 7.03
C THR A 93 -0.97 3.30 5.89
N ALA A 94 -1.36 4.07 4.87
CA ALA A 94 -1.76 3.59 3.55
C ALA A 94 -1.54 4.65 2.47
N PRO A 95 -1.43 4.29 1.18
CA PRO A 95 -1.08 2.96 0.73
C PRO A 95 0.34 2.59 1.23
N GLY A 96 0.49 1.45 1.90
CA GLY A 96 1.69 1.16 2.66
C GLY A 96 1.54 0.03 3.68
N LEU A 97 1.71 0.37 4.96
CA LEU A 97 1.77 -0.58 6.08
C LEU A 97 0.49 -1.41 6.22
N PHE A 98 -0.65 -0.89 5.79
CA PHE A 98 -1.87 -1.66 5.70
C PHE A 98 -1.77 -2.73 4.61
N GLU A 99 -1.63 -2.35 3.34
CA GLU A 99 -1.85 -3.26 2.22
C GLU A 99 -0.72 -4.27 2.00
N PHE A 100 0.54 -3.83 2.06
CA PHE A 100 1.66 -4.64 1.61
C PHE A 100 1.91 -5.91 2.43
N PRO A 101 1.80 -5.90 3.78
CA PRO A 101 1.88 -7.13 4.56
C PRO A 101 0.78 -8.14 4.19
N PHE A 102 -0.46 -7.70 3.97
CA PHE A 102 -1.57 -8.59 3.57
C PHE A 102 -1.39 -9.17 2.16
N MET A 103 -0.69 -8.49 1.24
CA MET A 103 -0.33 -9.08 -0.05
C MET A 103 0.62 -10.28 0.08
N LYS A 104 1.25 -10.46 1.25
CA LYS A 104 2.09 -11.61 1.59
C LYS A 104 1.42 -12.56 2.58
N HIS A 105 0.09 -12.51 2.71
CA HIS A 105 -0.67 -13.49 3.48
C HIS A 105 -0.33 -14.93 3.05
N GLY A 106 -0.17 -15.81 4.04
CA GLY A 106 0.27 -17.20 3.83
C GLY A 106 1.77 -17.35 3.53
N ARG A 107 2.54 -16.25 3.47
CA ARG A 107 4.00 -16.25 3.26
C ARG A 107 4.78 -15.62 4.40
N LEU A 108 4.11 -14.85 5.25
CA LEU A 108 4.66 -14.30 6.48
C LEU A 108 4.06 -15.03 7.68
N ASP A 109 4.88 -15.25 8.71
CA ASP A 109 4.41 -15.72 10.01
C ASP A 109 3.92 -14.51 10.83
N LEU A 110 2.72 -14.04 10.49
CA LEU A 110 2.04 -12.94 11.17
C LEU A 110 0.62 -13.38 11.54
N PRO A 111 0.07 -12.88 12.67
CA PRO A 111 -1.30 -13.17 13.08
C PRO A 111 -2.30 -12.37 12.23
N PHE A 112 -2.47 -12.77 10.95
CA PHE A 112 -3.25 -12.01 9.96
C PHE A 112 -4.71 -11.77 10.34
N GLU A 113 -5.35 -12.71 11.03
CA GLU A 113 -6.72 -12.54 11.53
C GLU A 113 -6.79 -11.40 12.54
N ARG A 114 -5.92 -11.43 13.57
CA ARG A 114 -5.82 -10.36 14.57
C ARG A 114 -5.42 -9.02 13.93
N LEU A 115 -4.48 -9.04 12.99
CA LEU A 115 -4.08 -7.84 12.26
C LEU A 115 -5.26 -7.25 11.48
N GLY A 116 -6.10 -8.09 10.87
CA GLY A 116 -7.33 -7.67 10.19
C GLY A 116 -8.34 -7.02 11.13
N GLU A 117 -8.60 -7.63 12.29
CA GLU A 117 -9.45 -7.05 13.34
C GLU A 117 -8.97 -5.67 13.79
N LEU A 118 -7.66 -5.55 14.06
CA LEU A 118 -7.05 -4.29 14.50
C LEU A 118 -7.16 -3.20 13.45
N TRP A 119 -6.91 -3.51 12.17
CA TRP A 119 -7.06 -2.53 11.10
C TRP A 119 -8.52 -2.13 10.90
N ALA A 120 -9.47 -3.06 11.02
CA ALA A 120 -10.90 -2.76 10.93
C ALA A 120 -11.35 -1.85 12.08
N ASP A 121 -10.94 -2.14 13.31
CA ASP A 121 -11.17 -1.30 14.48
C ASP A 121 -10.54 0.09 14.31
N TYR A 122 -9.27 0.15 13.91
CA TYR A 122 -8.55 1.40 13.72
C TYR A 122 -9.19 2.29 12.64
N TYR A 123 -9.65 1.67 11.56
CA TYR A 123 -10.38 2.35 10.50
C TYR A 123 -11.72 2.92 11.00
N ALA A 124 -12.49 2.13 11.77
CA ALA A 124 -13.79 2.56 12.30
C ALA A 124 -13.68 3.65 13.38
N HIS A 125 -12.64 3.60 14.21
CA HIS A 125 -12.50 4.44 15.41
C HIS A 125 -11.47 5.58 15.27
N GLY A 126 -11.19 6.04 14.05
CA GLY A 126 -10.48 7.32 13.87
C GLY A 126 -9.88 7.49 12.49
N TRP A 127 -9.17 6.48 11.99
CA TRP A 127 -8.37 6.65 10.77
C TRP A 127 -9.24 6.85 9.52
N GLY A 128 -10.37 6.15 9.40
CA GLY A 128 -11.31 6.34 8.30
C GLY A 128 -11.90 7.76 8.24
N ALA A 129 -12.06 8.43 9.39
CA ALA A 129 -12.52 9.82 9.45
C ALA A 129 -11.44 10.81 8.98
N GLU A 130 -10.16 10.58 9.32
CA GLU A 130 -9.06 11.39 8.78
C GLU A 130 -8.92 11.22 7.26
N MET A 131 -9.09 9.99 6.76
CA MET A 131 -9.09 9.71 5.32
C MET A 131 -10.24 10.41 4.60
N LYS A 132 -11.42 10.52 5.22
CA LYS A 132 -12.57 11.28 4.70
C LYS A 132 -12.31 12.79 4.66
N GLY A 133 -11.64 13.34 5.68
CA GLY A 133 -11.44 14.79 5.83
C GLY A 133 -10.30 15.37 4.99
N ARG A 134 -9.36 14.54 4.52
CA ARG A 134 -8.25 14.97 3.68
C ARG A 134 -8.61 14.69 2.22
N ARG A 135 -8.68 15.75 1.40
CA ARG A 135 -8.62 15.65 -0.07
C ARG A 135 -7.30 14.97 -0.43
N THR A 136 -7.28 13.65 -0.44
CA THR A 136 -6.05 12.87 -0.42
C THR A 136 -5.48 12.84 -1.82
N HIS A 137 -4.65 13.84 -2.10
CA HIS A 137 -3.64 13.79 -3.15
C HIS A 137 -2.69 12.63 -2.81
N VAL A 138 -2.96 11.43 -3.32
CA VAL A 138 -2.04 10.27 -3.20
C VAL A 138 -0.78 10.56 -4.02
N ALA A 139 0.09 11.41 -3.48
CA ALA A 139 1.31 11.81 -4.13
C ALA A 139 2.15 10.57 -4.41
N ARG A 140 2.41 10.36 -5.69
CA ARG A 140 3.39 9.39 -6.18
C ARG A 140 4.70 9.61 -5.44
N VAL A 141 5.30 8.55 -4.90
CA VAL A 141 6.72 8.56 -4.55
C VAL A 141 7.52 8.09 -5.77
N ILE A 142 7.55 8.92 -6.81
CA ILE A 142 8.60 8.85 -7.85
C ILE A 142 9.41 10.15 -7.75
N PRO A 143 10.74 10.12 -7.90
CA PRO A 143 11.63 11.27 -7.83
C PRO A 143 11.48 12.24 -9.02
N ILE A 144 10.26 12.68 -9.30
CA ILE A 144 9.95 13.76 -10.25
C ILE A 144 9.15 14.80 -9.48
N GLN A 145 9.65 16.03 -9.50
CA GLN A 145 9.33 17.15 -8.60
C GLN A 145 7.93 17.77 -8.83
N GLU A 146 6.88 16.97 -8.98
CA GLU A 146 5.53 17.51 -9.20
C GLU A 146 4.50 16.88 -8.26
N THR A 147 3.93 17.74 -7.41
CA THR A 147 2.77 17.41 -6.58
C THR A 147 1.52 17.42 -7.47
N VAL A 148 1.21 16.27 -8.08
CA VAL A 148 -0.06 16.10 -8.78
C VAL A 148 -1.12 15.66 -7.78
N ALA A 149 -2.29 16.29 -7.85
CA ALA A 149 -3.47 15.85 -7.13
C ALA A 149 -3.91 14.47 -7.64
N ALA A 150 -3.41 13.41 -7.01
CA ALA A 150 -3.93 12.07 -7.27
C ALA A 150 -5.32 11.95 -6.65
N GLN A 151 -6.33 11.73 -7.50
CA GLN A 151 -7.68 11.42 -7.09
C GLN A 151 -7.93 9.93 -7.27
N GLN A 152 -8.81 9.36 -6.46
CA GLN A 152 -9.31 8.01 -6.73
C GLN A 152 -10.18 8.07 -7.97
N THR A 153 -9.90 7.22 -8.96
CA THR A 153 -10.63 7.20 -10.23
C THR A 153 -11.24 5.82 -10.45
N VAL A 154 -12.54 5.80 -10.77
CA VAL A 154 -13.23 4.62 -11.28
C VAL A 154 -12.94 4.51 -12.77
N LEU A 155 -12.49 3.32 -13.19
CA LEU A 155 -12.17 3.03 -14.58
C LEU A 155 -13.24 2.11 -15.18
N THR A 156 -13.51 2.31 -16.47
CA THR A 156 -14.25 1.37 -17.30
C THR A 156 -13.42 0.12 -17.61
N PHE A 157 -14.08 -0.95 -18.03
CA PHE A 157 -13.42 -2.17 -18.48
C PHE A 157 -12.44 -1.89 -19.63
N GLU A 158 -12.87 -1.06 -20.58
CA GLU A 158 -12.13 -0.71 -21.80
C GLU A 158 -10.85 0.07 -21.47
N GLU A 159 -10.89 0.97 -20.49
CA GLU A 159 -9.71 1.70 -20.03
C GLU A 159 -8.69 0.76 -19.41
N VAL A 160 -9.12 -0.15 -18.53
CA VAL A 160 -8.23 -1.14 -17.91
C VAL A 160 -7.66 -2.10 -18.95
N ALA A 161 -8.47 -2.56 -19.89
CA ALA A 161 -8.00 -3.36 -21.03
C ALA A 161 -6.95 -2.61 -21.85
N GLY A 162 -7.15 -1.31 -22.10
CA GLY A 162 -6.16 -0.46 -22.75
C GLY A 162 -4.84 -0.33 -21.98
N TYR A 163 -4.87 -0.32 -20.64
CA TYR A 163 -3.64 -0.36 -19.84
C TYR A 163 -2.94 -1.71 -19.94
N ILE A 164 -3.69 -2.81 -19.87
CA ILE A 164 -3.17 -4.17 -20.07
C ILE A 164 -2.47 -4.30 -21.44
N ASP A 165 -3.05 -3.72 -22.49
CA ASP A 165 -2.51 -3.79 -23.86
C ASP A 165 -1.20 -3.04 -24.03
N ARG A 166 -0.99 -1.97 -23.25
CA ARG A 166 0.20 -1.10 -23.32
C ARG A 166 1.27 -1.45 -22.29
N ALA A 167 0.95 -2.31 -21.32
CA ALA A 167 1.86 -2.67 -20.23
C ALA A 167 3.02 -3.53 -20.74
N ARG A 168 4.23 -3.24 -20.28
CA ARG A 168 5.41 -4.08 -20.57
C ARG A 168 5.53 -5.26 -19.61
N SER A 169 5.00 -5.11 -18.40
CA SER A 169 4.93 -6.17 -17.40
C SER A 169 3.64 -6.02 -16.60
N ILE A 170 3.04 -7.15 -16.25
CA ILE A 170 1.80 -7.23 -15.48
C ILE A 170 2.01 -8.23 -14.35
N SER A 171 1.53 -7.90 -13.17
CA SER A 171 1.43 -8.85 -12.06
C SER A 171 0.03 -8.93 -11.51
N LEU A 172 -0.31 -10.10 -10.98
CA LEU A 172 -1.50 -10.38 -10.22
C LEU A 172 -1.16 -10.48 -8.73
N GLN A 173 -2.00 -9.88 -7.91
CA GLN A 173 -1.90 -9.96 -6.47
C GLN A 173 -3.28 -10.09 -5.83
N ASP A 174 -3.28 -10.69 -4.65
CA ASP A 174 -4.48 -10.80 -3.84
C ASP A 174 -4.91 -9.42 -3.33
N CYS A 175 -6.22 -9.23 -3.18
CA CYS A 175 -6.77 -7.99 -2.66
C CYS A 175 -6.52 -7.89 -1.15
N ALA A 176 -5.51 -7.12 -0.75
CA ALA A 176 -5.14 -6.88 0.64
C ALA A 176 -6.35 -6.51 1.54
N CYS A 177 -7.24 -5.63 1.07
CA CYS A 177 -8.43 -5.24 1.82
C CYS A 177 -9.38 -6.42 2.09
N ARG A 178 -9.54 -7.34 1.12
CA ARG A 178 -10.41 -8.52 1.30
C ARG A 178 -9.77 -9.59 2.15
N VAL A 179 -8.46 -9.79 2.01
CA VAL A 179 -7.67 -10.65 2.90
C VAL A 179 -7.78 -10.16 4.34
N SER A 180 -7.67 -8.85 4.55
CA SER A 180 -7.77 -8.23 5.87
C SER A 180 -9.17 -8.34 6.49
N HIS A 181 -10.22 -8.01 5.72
CA HIS A 181 -11.58 -7.94 6.27
C HIS A 181 -12.32 -9.28 6.31
N GLY A 182 -12.08 -10.21 5.36
CA GLY A 182 -12.78 -11.49 5.29
C GLY A 182 -14.32 -11.41 5.15
N ALA A 183 -14.87 -10.27 4.73
CA ALA A 183 -16.32 -9.99 4.84
C ALA A 183 -17.16 -10.35 3.59
N CYS A 184 -16.57 -10.96 2.56
CA CYS A 184 -17.30 -11.41 1.37
C CYS A 184 -16.56 -12.49 0.58
N ASP A 185 -17.30 -13.18 -0.29
CA ASP A 185 -16.80 -14.28 -1.12
C ASP A 185 -16.23 -13.82 -2.49
N ALA A 186 -16.01 -12.52 -2.68
CA ALA A 186 -15.48 -12.01 -3.93
C ALA A 186 -14.02 -12.44 -4.16
N PRO A 187 -13.63 -12.79 -5.41
CA PRO A 187 -12.38 -13.50 -5.73
C PRO A 187 -11.12 -12.72 -5.35
N LEU A 188 -10.26 -13.25 -4.47
CA LEU A 188 -9.10 -12.55 -3.90
C LEU A 188 -8.07 -12.12 -4.95
N ASP A 189 -7.74 -13.00 -5.88
CA ASP A 189 -6.66 -12.90 -6.87
C ASP A 189 -7.05 -12.00 -8.06
N VAL A 190 -7.35 -10.72 -7.80
CA VAL A 190 -7.90 -9.83 -8.83
C VAL A 190 -7.22 -8.48 -8.96
N CYS A 191 -6.39 -8.04 -8.03
CA CYS A 191 -5.76 -6.74 -8.21
C CYS A 191 -4.59 -6.88 -9.19
N LEU A 192 -4.36 -5.86 -10.02
CA LEU A 192 -3.30 -5.84 -11.04
C LEU A 192 -2.29 -4.74 -10.73
N ALA A 193 -1.02 -4.99 -11.04
CA ALA A 193 0.00 -3.94 -11.13
C ALA A 193 0.71 -3.99 -12.48
N PHE A 194 1.28 -2.86 -12.89
CA PHE A 194 1.85 -2.66 -14.22
C PHE A 194 3.27 -2.13 -14.14
N ASP A 195 4.05 -2.41 -15.20
CA ASP A 195 5.39 -1.87 -15.42
C ASP A 195 6.29 -1.97 -14.17
N TYR A 196 6.68 -0.83 -13.60
CA TYR A 196 7.58 -0.77 -12.45
C TYR A 196 6.94 -1.37 -11.18
N GLY A 197 5.68 -1.04 -10.92
CA GLY A 197 4.94 -1.62 -9.79
C GLY A 197 4.83 -3.14 -9.91
N SER A 198 4.57 -3.65 -11.12
CA SER A 198 4.56 -5.09 -11.38
C SER A 198 5.89 -5.76 -11.02
N LYS A 199 7.01 -5.21 -11.49
CA LYS A 199 8.33 -5.77 -11.22
C LYS A 199 8.65 -5.77 -9.73
N TYR A 200 8.40 -4.65 -9.05
CA TYR A 200 8.65 -4.52 -7.62
C TYR A 200 7.83 -5.53 -6.80
N LEU A 201 6.53 -5.65 -7.06
CA LEU A 201 5.67 -6.58 -6.32
C LEU A 201 6.07 -8.04 -6.55
N VAL A 202 6.48 -8.40 -7.76
CA VAL A 202 6.97 -9.75 -8.07
C VAL A 202 8.30 -10.02 -7.36
N GLU A 203 9.26 -9.10 -7.45
CA GLU A 203 10.57 -9.20 -6.79
C GLU A 203 10.44 -9.37 -5.27
N ARG A 204 9.54 -8.61 -4.65
CA ARG A 204 9.27 -8.70 -3.20
C ARG A 204 8.29 -9.80 -2.81
N GLY A 205 7.85 -10.64 -3.75
CA GLY A 205 6.94 -11.75 -3.47
C GLY A 205 5.56 -11.34 -2.97
N MET A 206 5.10 -10.14 -3.33
CA MET A 206 3.75 -9.60 -3.08
C MET A 206 2.78 -9.85 -4.25
N GLY A 207 3.28 -10.40 -5.36
CA GLY A 207 2.49 -10.76 -6.52
C GLY A 207 3.19 -11.79 -7.39
N ARG A 208 2.53 -12.21 -8.46
CA ARG A 208 3.10 -13.09 -9.49
C ARG A 208 2.99 -12.45 -10.86
N ALA A 209 4.01 -12.62 -11.70
CA ALA A 209 3.97 -12.14 -13.08
C ALA A 209 2.92 -12.91 -13.87
N ILE A 210 2.16 -12.20 -14.70
CA ILE A 210 1.13 -12.77 -15.56
C ILE A 210 1.18 -12.19 -16.98
N GLY A 211 0.62 -12.94 -17.93
CA GLY A 211 0.49 -12.50 -19.32
C GLY A 211 -0.77 -11.66 -19.56
N ARG A 212 -0.82 -11.04 -20.74
CA ARG A 212 -1.97 -10.25 -21.21
C ARG A 212 -3.30 -11.00 -21.14
N GLU A 213 -3.33 -12.24 -21.65
CA GLU A 213 -4.57 -13.03 -21.72
C GLU A 213 -5.14 -13.33 -20.33
N GLU A 214 -4.25 -13.68 -19.39
CA GLU A 214 -4.60 -13.91 -18.00
C GLU A 214 -5.08 -12.62 -17.32
N ALA A 215 -4.42 -11.48 -17.57
CA ALA A 215 -4.86 -10.19 -17.03
C ALA A 215 -6.26 -9.81 -17.50
N LEU A 216 -6.58 -10.05 -18.77
CA LEU A 216 -7.92 -9.85 -19.32
C LEU A 216 -8.95 -10.83 -18.72
N ALA A 217 -8.53 -12.06 -18.42
CA ALA A 217 -9.39 -13.03 -17.75
C ALA A 217 -9.69 -12.62 -16.29
N VAL A 218 -8.68 -12.13 -15.58
CA VAL A 218 -8.82 -11.53 -14.24
C VAL A 218 -9.81 -10.37 -14.29
N LEU A 219 -9.67 -9.47 -15.27
CA LEU A 219 -10.55 -8.31 -15.42
C LEU A 219 -12.01 -8.72 -15.66
N ARG A 220 -12.24 -9.73 -16.52
CA ARG A 220 -13.58 -10.30 -16.74
C ARG A 220 -14.15 -10.91 -15.45
N ARG A 221 -13.35 -11.70 -14.73
CA ARG A 221 -13.76 -12.28 -13.44
C ARG A 221 -14.11 -11.21 -12.41
N ALA A 222 -13.34 -10.13 -12.34
CA ALA A 222 -13.64 -9.02 -11.44
C ALA A 222 -14.97 -8.34 -11.79
N ARG A 223 -15.22 -8.08 -13.07
CA ARG A 223 -16.49 -7.54 -13.57
C ARG A 223 -17.66 -8.47 -13.28
N ASP A 224 -17.51 -9.76 -13.56
CA ASP A 224 -18.57 -10.76 -13.34
C ASP A 224 -18.91 -10.92 -11.85
N ALA A 225 -17.94 -10.62 -10.96
CA ALA A 225 -18.14 -10.53 -9.51
C ALA A 225 -18.66 -9.15 -9.03
N GLY A 226 -18.98 -8.21 -9.95
CA GLY A 226 -19.51 -6.90 -9.61
C GLY A 226 -18.49 -5.94 -8.96
N LEU A 227 -17.20 -6.15 -9.18
CA LEU A 227 -16.13 -5.32 -8.61
C LEU A 227 -15.93 -4.04 -9.43
N VAL A 228 -15.60 -2.95 -8.73
CA VAL A 228 -15.32 -1.66 -9.31
C VAL A 228 -13.82 -1.52 -9.57
N HIS A 229 -13.43 -1.20 -10.80
CA HIS A 229 -12.04 -0.94 -11.15
C HIS A 229 -11.64 0.43 -10.63
N MET A 230 -10.62 0.48 -9.77
CA MET A 230 -10.17 1.70 -9.14
C MET A 230 -8.66 1.87 -9.29
N THR A 231 -8.22 3.10 -9.47
CA THR A 231 -6.80 3.48 -9.40
C THR A 231 -6.66 4.83 -8.71
N SER A 232 -5.45 5.17 -8.27
CA SER A 232 -5.15 6.46 -7.66
C SER A 232 -4.14 7.30 -8.46
N ASN A 233 -3.96 7.04 -9.76
CA ASN A 233 -2.94 7.71 -10.56
C ASN A 233 -3.56 8.56 -11.68
N THR A 234 -3.29 9.86 -11.65
CA THR A 234 -3.63 10.82 -12.71
C THR A 234 -2.35 11.31 -13.37
N LEU A 235 -2.36 11.28 -14.72
CA LEU A 235 -1.31 11.63 -15.69
C LEU A 235 -0.51 10.42 -16.26
N ASP A 236 -1.09 9.85 -17.32
CA ASP A 236 -0.55 9.02 -18.41
C ASP A 236 -0.07 7.59 -18.14
N ARG A 237 0.14 7.18 -16.90
CA ARG A 237 0.48 5.79 -16.57
C ARG A 237 -0.23 5.31 -15.32
N VAL A 238 -0.88 4.15 -15.40
CA VAL A 238 -1.47 3.47 -14.26
C VAL A 238 -0.50 2.42 -13.75
N GLU A 239 -0.12 2.51 -12.47
CA GLU A 239 0.80 1.55 -11.85
C GLU A 239 0.07 0.37 -11.24
N PHE A 240 -1.18 0.55 -10.85
CA PHE A 240 -2.04 -0.51 -10.32
C PHE A 240 -3.50 -0.24 -10.62
N VAL A 241 -4.25 -1.34 -10.75
CA VAL A 241 -5.72 -1.34 -10.75
C VAL A 241 -6.19 -2.26 -9.64
N CYS A 242 -6.90 -1.68 -8.69
CA CYS A 242 -7.62 -2.41 -7.66
C CYS A 242 -9.01 -2.80 -8.17
N ASN A 243 -9.44 -4.01 -7.83
CA ASN A 243 -10.78 -4.51 -8.13
C ASN A 243 -11.58 -4.56 -6.83
N CYS A 244 -12.23 -3.44 -6.53
CA CYS A 244 -12.75 -3.10 -5.21
C CYS A 244 -14.21 -3.51 -5.04
N CYS A 245 -14.53 -4.04 -3.86
CA CYS A 245 -15.90 -4.23 -3.39
C CYS A 245 -16.27 -3.16 -2.36
N ALA A 246 -17.56 -2.82 -2.29
CA ALA A 246 -18.07 -1.81 -1.35
C ALA A 246 -18.07 -2.27 0.12
N CYS A 247 -17.82 -3.56 0.40
CA CYS A 247 -17.79 -4.09 1.77
C CYS A 247 -16.40 -4.05 2.42
N CYS A 248 -15.32 -4.36 1.68
CA CYS A 248 -13.97 -4.48 2.25
C CYS A 248 -13.04 -3.32 1.90
N CYS A 249 -13.22 -2.65 0.76
CA CYS A 249 -12.29 -1.59 0.36
C CYS A 249 -12.36 -0.41 1.36
N GLY A 250 -11.20 0.03 1.86
CA GLY A 250 -11.09 1.22 2.70
C GLY A 250 -11.45 2.49 1.92
N LEU A 251 -10.83 2.69 0.76
CA LEU A 251 -11.03 3.90 -0.06
C LEU A 251 -12.46 4.02 -0.61
N LEU A 252 -13.01 2.96 -1.22
CA LEU A 252 -14.41 2.97 -1.66
C LEU A 252 -15.37 3.06 -0.45
N GLY A 253 -14.98 2.44 0.67
CA GLY A 253 -15.71 2.47 1.93
C GLY A 253 -15.85 3.84 2.55
N THR A 254 -14.92 4.78 2.32
CA THR A 254 -15.07 6.16 2.82
C THR A 254 -16.32 6.81 2.24
N VAL A 255 -16.63 6.55 0.96
CA VAL A 255 -17.83 7.05 0.28
C VAL A 255 -19.05 6.18 0.59
N THR A 256 -18.94 4.85 0.44
CA THR A 256 -20.11 3.96 0.51
C THR A 256 -20.56 3.63 1.93
N ARG A 257 -19.65 3.61 2.91
CA ARG A 257 -19.94 3.22 4.31
C ARG A 257 -19.82 4.38 5.30
N LEU A 258 -18.88 5.29 5.09
CA LEU A 258 -18.61 6.41 6.01
C LEU A 258 -19.27 7.75 5.59
N GLY A 259 -20.10 7.73 4.55
CA GLY A 259 -20.82 8.91 4.06
C GLY A 259 -19.89 10.05 3.60
N GLY A 260 -18.75 9.70 2.99
CA GLY A 260 -17.88 10.61 2.25
C GLY A 260 -18.57 11.16 1.00
N ALA A 261 -18.04 12.25 0.43
CA ALA A 261 -18.64 12.83 -0.75
C ALA A 261 -18.29 11.97 -1.97
N ALA A 262 -19.27 11.66 -2.82
CA ALA A 262 -19.00 10.99 -4.09
C ALA A 262 -18.00 11.76 -4.96
N ALA A 263 -17.90 13.09 -4.78
CA ALA A 263 -16.92 13.96 -5.44
C ALA A 263 -15.45 13.65 -5.06
N ASP A 264 -15.21 12.86 -4.00
CA ASP A 264 -13.87 12.41 -3.61
C ASP A 264 -13.38 11.24 -4.47
N ILE A 265 -14.27 10.62 -5.26
CA ILE A 265 -13.97 9.61 -6.28
C ILE A 265 -14.35 10.16 -7.65
N ALA A 266 -13.36 10.39 -8.51
CA ALA A 266 -13.58 10.75 -9.90
C ALA A 266 -14.12 9.54 -10.68
N SER A 267 -15.09 9.78 -11.56
CA SER A 267 -15.40 8.88 -12.67
C SER A 267 -14.92 9.56 -13.93
N ASN A 268 -14.28 8.81 -14.82
CA ASN A 268 -14.14 9.23 -16.21
C ASN A 268 -15.48 9.13 -16.94
#